data_AF-A0A7J8YRU2-F1
#
_entry.id   AF-A0A7J8YRU2-F1
#
_cell.length_a   1.000
_cell.length_b   1.000
_cell.length_c   1.000
_cell.angle_alpha   90.00
_cell.angle_beta   90.00
_cell.angle_gamma   90.00
#
_symmetry.space_group_name_H-M   'P 1'
#
loop_
_entity.id
_entity.type
_entity.pdbx_description
1 polymer ?
#
loop_
_entity_poly.entity_id
_entity_poly.type
_entity_poly.pdbx_seq_one_letter_code
_entity_poly.pdbx_strand_id
1 'polypeptide(L)'
;RLSEHYKRPNGEGPDIYLKREDLNHTGAHKINNAVAQALLAKCLGKKRIIAETGAGQHGVATATVCARFGLQCIIYMGAQDMERQALNVFRMRLLGAEVRAVHSGTATLKDATSEAIRDWVTNVETTHYILGSVAGPHPYPMMVREFHAVIGKETRKQALEKWGGKPDVLVACVGGGSNAMGLFHEFVNNKDVRLIGVEAAGFGLDSGKHAATLTKGEVGVLHGAMSYLLQDEDGQIILPHSISAGLDYPGVGPEHSFLKDVGRAEYHSVTDEEALE
;
A
#
# COMPACT_ATOMS: atom_id res chain seq x y z
N ARG A 1 -13.39 16.04 -18.01
CA ARG A 1 -13.03 16.04 -16.57
C ARG A 1 -13.98 15.06 -15.89
N LEU A 2 -13.54 14.24 -14.94
CA LEU A 2 -14.39 13.22 -14.30
C LEU A 2 -15.71 13.80 -13.78
N SER A 3 -15.69 14.97 -13.12
CA SER A 3 -16.91 15.64 -12.66
C SER A 3 -17.92 15.88 -13.79
N GLU A 4 -17.47 16.31 -14.97
CA GLU A 4 -18.36 16.55 -16.11
C GLU A 4 -18.87 15.26 -16.75
N HIS A 5 -18.13 14.16 -16.63
CA HIS A 5 -18.56 12.86 -17.12
C HIS A 5 -19.69 12.27 -16.27
N TYR A 6 -19.62 12.44 -14.94
CA TYR A 6 -20.60 11.90 -14.00
C TYR A 6 -21.73 12.88 -13.62
N LYS A 7 -21.69 14.10 -14.13
CA LYS A 7 -22.82 15.03 -14.01
C LYS A 7 -23.98 14.56 -14.88
N ARG A 8 -25.17 14.57 -14.30
CA ARG A 8 -26.43 14.34 -14.98
C ARG A 8 -26.73 15.52 -15.93
N PRO A 9 -27.61 15.35 -16.93
CA PRO A 9 -27.98 16.42 -17.86
C PRO A 9 -28.57 17.68 -17.20
N ASN A 10 -29.15 17.54 -16.00
CA ASN A 10 -29.67 18.65 -15.21
C ASN A 10 -28.58 19.42 -14.43
N GLY A 11 -27.29 19.07 -14.61
CA GLY A 11 -26.14 19.70 -13.96
C GLY A 11 -25.82 19.13 -12.57
N GLU A 12 -26.63 18.23 -12.03
CA GLU A 12 -26.38 17.59 -10.73
C GLU A 12 -25.36 16.46 -10.86
N GLY A 13 -24.38 16.43 -9.96
CA GLY A 13 -23.40 15.35 -9.91
C GLY A 13 -22.29 15.64 -8.92
N PRO A 14 -21.41 14.66 -8.67
CA PRO A 14 -20.31 14.84 -7.74
C PRO A 14 -19.23 15.74 -8.35
N ASP A 15 -18.64 16.61 -7.53
CA ASP A 15 -17.37 17.24 -7.85
C ASP A 15 -16.21 16.31 -7.49
N ILE A 16 -15.56 15.75 -8.52
CA ILE A 16 -14.51 14.75 -8.37
C ILE A 16 -13.13 15.41 -8.47
N TYR A 17 -12.35 15.28 -7.40
CA TYR A 17 -10.97 15.75 -7.32
C TYR A 17 -10.00 14.58 -7.17
N LEU A 18 -8.89 14.64 -7.89
CA LEU A 18 -7.82 13.64 -7.83
C LEU A 18 -6.64 14.21 -7.01
N LYS A 19 -6.31 13.55 -5.89
CA LYS A 19 -5.08 13.85 -5.13
C LYS A 19 -3.89 13.25 -5.87
N ARG A 20 -3.08 14.12 -6.48
CA ARG A 20 -2.07 13.78 -7.51
C ARG A 20 -0.76 13.21 -6.97
N GLU A 21 -0.82 12.11 -6.22
CA GLU A 21 0.37 11.38 -5.75
C GLU A 21 1.15 10.72 -6.91
N ASP A 22 0.54 10.59 -8.09
CA ASP A 22 1.19 10.15 -9.33
C ASP A 22 2.28 11.11 -9.81
N LEU A 23 2.22 12.38 -9.41
CA LEU A 23 3.22 13.40 -9.75
C LEU A 23 4.42 13.40 -8.80
N ASN A 24 4.40 12.60 -7.74
CA ASN A 24 5.54 12.48 -6.85
C ASN A 24 6.76 11.95 -7.59
N HIS A 25 7.95 12.27 -7.08
CA HIS A 25 9.15 11.60 -7.55
C HIS A 25 8.98 10.08 -7.39
N THR A 26 9.49 9.32 -8.37
CA THR A 26 9.24 7.87 -8.58
C THR A 26 7.81 7.49 -9.00
N GLY A 27 6.85 8.43 -9.07
CA GLY A 27 5.54 8.22 -9.69
C GLY A 27 4.47 7.59 -8.79
N ALA A 28 4.65 7.58 -7.46
CA ALA A 28 3.68 7.04 -6.52
C ALA A 28 3.81 7.65 -5.12
N HIS A 29 2.82 7.44 -4.26
CA HIS A 29 2.82 7.86 -2.85
C HIS A 29 3.94 7.21 -2.02
N LYS A 30 4.50 6.07 -2.48
CA LYS A 30 5.50 5.26 -1.76
C LYS A 30 6.77 6.02 -1.38
N ILE A 31 7.13 7.06 -2.12
CA ILE A 31 8.31 7.88 -1.83
C ILE A 31 8.23 8.58 -0.46
N ASN A 32 7.03 8.93 0.00
CA ASN A 32 6.81 9.59 1.29
C ASN A 32 7.36 8.72 2.44
N ASN A 33 6.99 7.43 2.44
CA ASN A 33 7.46 6.44 3.41
C ASN A 33 8.95 6.12 3.24
N ALA A 34 9.41 5.91 2.00
CA ALA A 34 10.79 5.52 1.73
C ALA A 34 11.79 6.59 2.20
N VAL A 35 11.53 7.88 1.93
CA VAL A 35 12.40 8.98 2.38
C VAL A 35 12.49 9.02 3.89
N ALA A 36 11.35 8.97 4.58
CA ALA A 36 11.28 9.07 6.02
C ALA A 36 11.99 7.89 6.72
N GLN A 37 11.76 6.66 6.26
CA GLN A 37 12.44 5.49 6.81
C GLN A 37 13.94 5.44 6.47
N ALA A 38 14.36 5.90 5.29
CA ALA A 38 15.79 6.00 4.98
C ALA A 38 16.50 7.02 5.88
N LEU A 39 15.85 8.15 6.17
CA LEU A 39 16.36 9.12 7.15
C LEU A 39 16.43 8.51 8.56
N LEU A 40 15.40 7.78 8.98
CA LEU A 40 15.42 7.05 10.25
C LEU A 40 16.57 6.03 10.32
N ALA A 41 16.77 5.24 9.26
CA ALA A 41 17.87 4.29 9.17
C ALA A 41 19.23 4.97 9.33
N LYS A 42 19.42 6.15 8.73
CA LYS A 42 20.63 6.96 8.91
C LYS A 42 20.80 7.44 10.35
N CYS A 43 19.74 7.90 10.99
CA CYS A 43 19.78 8.30 12.40
C CYS A 43 20.15 7.13 13.31
N LEU A 44 19.70 5.92 12.98
CA LEU A 44 20.03 4.68 13.67
C LEU A 44 21.42 4.11 13.30
N GLY A 45 22.17 4.78 12.43
CA GLY A 45 23.50 4.34 11.98
C GLY A 45 23.50 3.13 11.04
N LYS A 46 22.33 2.68 10.56
CA LYS A 46 22.20 1.53 9.66
C LYS A 46 22.75 1.87 8.28
N LYS A 47 23.46 0.92 7.67
CA LYS A 47 24.13 1.10 6.36
C LYS A 47 23.50 0.25 5.25
N ARG A 48 22.74 -0.76 5.65
CA ARG A 48 22.07 -1.70 4.76
C ARG A 48 20.57 -1.57 4.89
N ILE A 49 19.90 -1.47 3.76
CA ILE A 49 18.45 -1.40 3.62
C ILE A 49 17.99 -2.64 2.90
N ILE A 50 16.93 -3.24 3.43
CA ILE A 50 16.15 -4.24 2.71
C ILE A 50 14.71 -3.76 2.55
N ALA A 51 14.03 -4.21 1.50
CA ALA A 51 12.59 -4.02 1.31
C ALA A 51 12.01 -5.16 0.45
N GLU A 52 10.70 -5.37 0.53
CA GLU A 52 9.93 -6.20 -0.39
C GLU A 52 9.31 -5.36 -1.50
N THR A 53 8.88 -5.99 -2.60
CA THR A 53 8.00 -5.32 -3.56
C THR A 53 7.20 -6.31 -4.41
N GLY A 54 5.97 -5.95 -4.76
CA GLY A 54 5.12 -6.63 -5.75
C GLY A 54 5.18 -5.87 -7.08
N ALA A 55 4.28 -4.89 -7.28
CA ALA A 55 4.26 -4.01 -8.46
C ALA A 55 5.58 -3.26 -8.81
N GLY A 56 6.55 -3.22 -7.89
CA GLY A 56 7.87 -2.61 -8.11
C GLY A 56 7.98 -1.16 -7.62
N GLN A 57 6.87 -0.45 -7.42
CA GLN A 57 6.89 0.97 -7.02
C GLN A 57 7.56 1.22 -5.66
N HIS A 58 7.32 0.36 -4.67
CA HIS A 58 7.99 0.46 -3.37
C HIS A 58 9.49 0.17 -3.47
N GLY A 59 9.85 -0.85 -4.26
CA GLY A 59 11.24 -1.18 -4.52
C GLY A 59 12.00 -0.05 -5.24
N VAL A 60 11.38 0.59 -6.25
CA VAL A 60 11.94 1.75 -6.94
C VAL A 60 12.11 2.93 -5.98
N ALA A 61 11.09 3.27 -5.19
CA ALA A 61 11.18 4.33 -4.18
C ALA A 61 12.32 4.08 -3.18
N THR A 62 12.44 2.84 -2.69
CA THR A 62 13.48 2.43 -1.75
C THR A 62 14.88 2.51 -2.39
N ALA A 63 15.05 1.99 -3.61
CA ALA A 63 16.30 2.09 -4.36
C ALA A 63 16.71 3.55 -4.60
N THR A 64 15.76 4.41 -4.97
CA THR A 64 16.02 5.85 -5.20
C THR A 64 16.57 6.54 -3.95
N VAL A 65 15.93 6.33 -2.79
CA VAL A 65 16.40 6.98 -1.54
C VAL A 65 17.72 6.39 -1.07
N CYS A 66 17.94 5.08 -1.25
CA CYS A 66 19.22 4.46 -0.90
C CYS A 66 20.36 5.01 -1.76
N ALA A 67 20.16 5.14 -3.07
CA ALA A 67 21.12 5.76 -3.98
C ALA A 67 21.43 7.21 -3.58
N ARG A 68 20.39 7.99 -3.24
CA ARG A 68 20.55 9.39 -2.81
C ARG A 68 21.36 9.54 -1.52
N PHE A 69 21.24 8.56 -0.62
CA PHE A 69 21.83 8.60 0.71
C PHE A 69 23.09 7.75 0.89
N GLY A 70 23.52 7.01 -0.14
CA GLY A 70 24.68 6.13 -0.08
C GLY A 70 24.46 4.91 0.82
N LEU A 71 23.26 4.33 0.81
CA LEU A 71 22.92 3.13 1.57
C LEU A 71 22.94 1.90 0.63
N GLN A 72 23.43 0.77 1.12
CA GLN A 72 23.30 -0.51 0.41
C GLN A 72 21.81 -0.87 0.35
N CYS A 73 21.31 -1.28 -0.81
CA CYS A 73 19.89 -1.58 -1.01
C CYS A 73 19.71 -2.98 -1.60
N ILE A 74 18.92 -3.82 -0.93
CA ILE A 74 18.50 -5.13 -1.43
C ILE A 74 16.97 -5.17 -1.46
N ILE A 75 16.41 -5.47 -2.62
CA ILE A 75 14.98 -5.57 -2.83
C ILE A 75 14.62 -7.03 -3.08
N TYR A 76 13.72 -7.57 -2.26
CA TYR A 76 13.09 -8.87 -2.45
C TYR A 76 11.85 -8.71 -3.33
N MET A 77 11.75 -9.51 -4.38
CA MET A 77 10.61 -9.48 -5.30
C MET A 77 10.25 -10.89 -5.71
N GLY A 78 8.96 -11.21 -5.72
CA GLY A 78 8.48 -12.50 -6.19
C GLY A 78 8.87 -12.73 -7.66
N ALA A 79 9.32 -13.93 -8.02
CA ALA A 79 9.78 -14.21 -9.38
C ALA A 79 8.68 -13.96 -10.44
N GLN A 80 7.41 -14.25 -10.13
CA GLN A 80 6.30 -13.94 -11.04
C GLN A 80 6.10 -12.43 -11.20
N ASP A 81 6.22 -11.67 -10.11
CA ASP A 81 6.12 -10.21 -10.16
C ASP A 81 7.30 -9.59 -10.93
N MET A 82 8.50 -10.16 -10.81
CA MET A 82 9.68 -9.72 -11.56
C MET A 82 9.49 -9.82 -13.07
N GLU A 83 8.86 -10.91 -13.54
CA GLU A 83 8.54 -11.10 -14.96
C GLU A 83 7.49 -10.07 -15.43
N ARG A 84 6.39 -9.92 -14.67
CA ARG A 84 5.30 -8.97 -15.00
C ARG A 84 5.74 -7.51 -14.94
N GLN A 85 6.70 -7.18 -14.07
CA GLN A 85 7.12 -5.80 -13.77
C GLN A 85 8.59 -5.55 -14.13
N ALA A 86 9.05 -6.15 -15.23
CA ALA A 86 10.45 -6.09 -15.68
C ALA A 86 11.02 -4.65 -15.77
N LEU A 87 10.20 -3.66 -16.14
CA LEU A 87 10.62 -2.26 -16.20
C LEU A 87 11.02 -1.71 -14.82
N ASN A 88 10.28 -2.05 -13.77
CA ASN A 88 10.63 -1.61 -12.41
C ASN A 88 11.85 -2.36 -11.88
N VAL A 89 12.01 -3.64 -12.21
CA VAL A 89 13.25 -4.40 -11.91
C VAL A 89 14.47 -3.72 -12.53
N PHE A 90 14.37 -3.33 -13.80
CA PHE A 90 15.43 -2.61 -14.50
C PHE A 90 15.75 -1.27 -13.83
N ARG A 91 14.73 -0.47 -13.48
CA ARG A 91 14.91 0.81 -12.76
C ARG A 91 15.62 0.65 -11.42
N MET A 92 15.25 -0.37 -10.63
CA MET A 92 15.91 -0.65 -9.35
C MET A 92 17.39 -0.97 -9.52
N ARG A 93 17.74 -1.79 -10.52
CA ARG A 93 19.14 -2.14 -10.82
C ARG A 93 19.94 -0.94 -11.31
N LEU A 94 19.35 -0.08 -12.15
CA LEU A 94 19.98 1.18 -12.57
C LEU A 94 20.29 2.13 -11.40
N LEU A 95 19.46 2.10 -10.36
CA LEU A 95 19.66 2.85 -9.12
C LEU A 95 20.70 2.19 -8.18
N GLY A 96 21.30 1.07 -8.58
CA GLY A 96 22.33 0.37 -7.82
C GLY A 96 21.81 -0.58 -6.75
N ALA A 97 20.50 -0.87 -6.72
CA ALA A 97 19.94 -1.87 -5.82
C ALA A 97 20.16 -3.30 -6.33
N GLU A 98 20.45 -4.22 -5.41
CA GLU A 98 20.40 -5.65 -5.68
C GLU A 98 18.94 -6.11 -5.67
N VAL A 99 18.46 -6.76 -6.73
CA VAL A 99 17.08 -7.28 -6.79
C VAL A 99 17.12 -8.81 -6.72
N ARG A 100 16.64 -9.38 -5.61
CA ARG A 100 16.61 -10.82 -5.33
C ARG A 100 15.26 -11.42 -5.65
N ALA A 101 15.25 -12.40 -6.55
CA ALA A 101 14.07 -13.16 -6.88
C ALA A 101 13.70 -14.13 -5.76
N VAL A 102 12.42 -14.16 -5.39
CA VAL A 102 11.88 -15.13 -4.44
C VAL A 102 11.05 -16.15 -5.22
N HIS A 103 11.47 -17.42 -5.16
CA HIS A 103 10.84 -18.54 -5.88
C HIS A 103 9.98 -19.43 -4.95
N SER A 104 10.05 -19.22 -3.64
CA SER A 104 9.25 -19.98 -2.67
C SER A 104 7.77 -19.65 -2.80
N GLY A 105 6.92 -20.64 -2.47
CA GLY A 105 5.48 -20.45 -2.44
C GLY A 105 4.93 -20.09 -3.82
N THR A 106 4.19 -18.98 -3.89
CA THR A 106 3.64 -18.46 -5.14
C THR A 106 4.59 -17.56 -5.92
N ALA A 107 5.73 -17.20 -5.32
CA ALA A 107 6.67 -16.25 -5.89
C ALA A 107 6.01 -14.88 -6.18
N THR A 108 5.23 -14.37 -5.21
CA THR A 108 4.57 -13.06 -5.24
C THR A 108 4.94 -12.20 -4.02
N LEU A 109 4.29 -11.03 -3.85
CA LEU A 109 4.52 -10.08 -2.74
C LEU A 109 4.52 -10.71 -1.34
N LYS A 110 3.61 -11.66 -1.05
CA LYS A 110 3.58 -12.34 0.26
C LYS A 110 4.90 -13.06 0.54
N ASP A 111 5.39 -13.81 -0.43
CA ASP A 111 6.62 -14.59 -0.31
C ASP A 111 7.84 -13.65 -0.20
N ALA A 112 7.86 -12.57 -1.00
CA ALA A 112 8.89 -11.53 -0.90
C ALA A 112 8.94 -10.86 0.48
N THR A 113 7.78 -10.62 1.10
CA THR A 113 7.66 -10.08 2.47
C THR A 113 8.26 -11.05 3.49
N SER A 114 7.94 -12.34 3.35
CA SER A 114 8.46 -13.39 4.24
C SER A 114 9.98 -13.49 4.18
N GLU A 115 10.57 -13.43 2.97
CA GLU A 115 12.03 -13.46 2.79
C GLU A 115 12.71 -12.18 3.31
N ALA A 116 12.10 -11.01 3.10
CA ALA A 116 12.62 -9.76 3.68
C ALA A 116 12.63 -9.80 5.22
N ILE A 117 11.58 -10.33 5.85
CA ILE A 117 11.53 -10.49 7.31
C ILE A 117 12.61 -11.47 7.80
N ARG A 118 12.82 -12.60 7.09
CA ARG A 118 13.89 -13.57 7.43
C ARG A 118 15.29 -12.95 7.36
N ASP A 119 15.56 -12.17 6.30
CA ASP A 119 16.81 -11.44 6.18
C ASP A 119 16.95 -10.43 7.33
N TRP A 120 15.89 -9.68 7.64
CA TRP A 120 15.92 -8.68 8.70
C TRP A 120 16.29 -9.29 10.04
N VAL A 121 15.64 -10.38 10.43
CA VAL A 121 15.90 -11.08 11.70
C VAL A 121 17.36 -11.55 11.78
N THR A 122 17.93 -11.99 10.66
CA THR A 122 19.31 -12.46 10.59
C THR A 122 20.33 -11.31 10.67
N ASN A 123 19.98 -10.12 10.17
CA ASN A 123 20.91 -8.99 9.97
C ASN A 123 20.51 -7.72 10.75
N VAL A 124 19.73 -7.85 11.82
CA VAL A 124 19.06 -6.73 12.53
C VAL A 124 20.01 -5.64 13.02
N GLU A 125 21.25 -5.99 13.39
CA GLU A 125 22.24 -5.04 13.91
C GLU A 125 22.70 -4.03 12.85
N THR A 126 22.82 -4.45 11.60
CA THR A 126 23.37 -3.62 10.50
C THR A 126 22.30 -3.12 9.53
N THR A 127 21.12 -3.74 9.57
CA THR A 127 20.07 -3.59 8.55
C THR A 127 18.82 -2.88 9.07
N HIS A 128 18.29 -1.95 8.29
CA HIS A 128 16.94 -1.43 8.46
C HIS A 128 16.03 -2.02 7.39
N TYR A 129 14.84 -2.50 7.79
CA TYR A 129 13.83 -3.00 6.89
C TYR A 129 12.82 -1.88 6.57
N ILE A 130 12.75 -1.43 5.32
CA ILE A 130 11.73 -0.48 4.88
C ILE A 130 10.49 -1.27 4.43
N LEU A 131 9.61 -1.55 5.39
CA LEU A 131 8.30 -2.15 5.11
C LEU A 131 7.42 -1.16 4.32
N GLY A 132 6.84 -1.62 3.20
CA GLY A 132 6.23 -0.77 2.19
C GLY A 132 4.78 -0.33 2.43
N SER A 133 4.14 -0.75 3.53
CA SER A 133 2.73 -0.45 3.79
C SER A 133 2.42 -0.28 5.28
N VAL A 134 1.18 0.08 5.63
CA VAL A 134 0.68 0.16 7.02
C VAL A 134 0.39 -1.23 7.62
N ALA A 135 1.17 -2.23 7.24
CA ALA A 135 1.08 -3.61 7.70
C ALA A 135 2.32 -3.97 8.53
N GLY A 136 2.39 -5.22 9.01
CA GLY A 136 3.50 -5.71 9.81
C GLY A 136 3.40 -5.34 11.29
N PRO A 137 4.39 -5.74 12.10
CA PRO A 137 4.36 -5.54 13.55
C PRO A 137 4.47 -4.05 13.90
N HIS A 138 3.99 -3.70 15.10
CA HIS A 138 4.34 -2.41 15.69
C HIS A 138 5.87 -2.23 15.72
N PRO A 139 6.42 -1.05 15.35
CA PRO A 139 5.74 0.22 15.09
C PRO A 139 5.37 0.51 13.62
N TYR A 140 5.55 -0.42 12.68
CA TYR A 140 5.41 -0.14 11.24
C TYR A 140 4.05 0.44 10.84
N PRO A 141 2.88 -0.11 11.24
CA PRO A 141 1.59 0.45 10.83
C PRO A 141 1.43 1.93 11.19
N MET A 142 1.75 2.30 12.44
CA MET A 142 1.68 3.67 12.93
C MET A 142 2.71 4.57 12.24
N MET A 143 3.96 4.11 12.16
CA MET A 143 5.05 4.87 11.55
C MET A 143 4.80 5.17 10.07
N VAL A 144 4.39 4.17 9.30
CA VAL A 144 4.11 4.32 7.86
C VAL A 144 2.90 5.22 7.63
N ARG A 145 1.86 5.14 8.47
CA ARG A 145 0.73 6.08 8.44
C ARG A 145 1.20 7.51 8.65
N GLU A 146 2.01 7.78 9.68
CA GLU A 146 2.51 9.13 9.95
C GLU A 146 3.31 9.69 8.77
N PHE A 147 4.14 8.86 8.11
CA PHE A 147 4.89 9.29 6.94
C PHE A 147 4.03 9.54 5.70
N HIS A 148 2.86 8.90 5.60
CA HIS A 148 1.87 9.19 4.56
C HIS A 148 0.84 10.26 4.96
N ALA A 149 0.80 10.72 6.22
CA ALA A 149 -0.20 11.69 6.70
C ALA A 149 -0.16 13.05 5.97
N VAL A 150 0.95 13.35 5.29
CA VAL A 150 1.07 14.52 4.40
C VAL A 150 -0.02 14.55 3.32
N ILE A 151 -0.45 13.37 2.83
CA ILE A 151 -1.49 13.25 1.80
C ILE A 151 -2.79 13.88 2.30
N GLY A 152 -3.29 13.45 3.46
CA GLY A 152 -4.51 13.98 4.07
C GLY A 152 -4.38 15.45 4.47
N LYS A 153 -3.25 15.85 5.07
CA LYS A 153 -2.99 17.25 5.48
C LYS A 153 -3.05 18.21 4.31
N GLU A 154 -2.41 17.86 3.20
CA GLU A 154 -2.48 18.65 1.97
C GLU A 154 -3.87 18.64 1.36
N THR A 155 -4.56 17.49 1.33
CA THR A 155 -5.95 17.40 0.86
C THR A 155 -6.86 18.33 1.63
N ARG A 156 -6.77 18.40 2.96
CA ARG A 156 -7.56 19.33 3.79
C ARG A 156 -7.30 20.78 3.40
N LYS A 157 -6.02 21.16 3.28
CA LYS A 157 -5.63 22.52 2.88
C LYS A 157 -6.19 22.87 1.51
N GLN A 158 -6.00 21.98 0.54
CA GLN A 158 -6.43 22.16 -0.84
C GLN A 158 -7.96 22.21 -0.97
N ALA A 159 -8.68 21.42 -0.17
CA ALA A 159 -10.15 21.45 -0.08
C ALA A 159 -10.66 22.81 0.41
N LEU A 160 -10.06 23.32 1.48
CA LEU A 160 -10.40 24.63 2.04
C LEU A 160 -10.15 25.76 1.01
N GLU A 161 -9.03 25.70 0.29
CA GLU A 161 -8.69 26.67 -0.75
C GLU A 161 -9.61 26.60 -1.97
N LYS A 162 -10.09 25.41 -2.35
CA LYS A 162 -10.87 25.20 -3.59
C LYS A 162 -12.37 25.39 -3.42
N TRP A 163 -12.93 24.93 -2.31
CA TRP A 163 -14.39 24.96 -2.09
C TRP A 163 -14.77 25.38 -0.66
N GLY A 164 -13.83 25.91 0.13
CA GLY A 164 -14.13 26.53 1.43
C GLY A 164 -14.44 25.54 2.56
N GLY A 165 -14.17 24.25 2.38
CA GLY A 165 -14.54 23.23 3.36
C GLY A 165 -13.68 21.97 3.31
N LYS A 166 -14.24 20.88 3.84
CA LYS A 166 -13.67 19.53 3.76
C LYS A 166 -14.40 18.73 2.67
N PRO A 167 -13.82 17.62 2.18
CA PRO A 167 -14.53 16.71 1.28
C PRO A 167 -15.69 16.03 2.00
N ASP A 168 -16.78 15.72 1.29
CA ASP A 168 -17.86 14.87 1.81
C ASP A 168 -17.46 13.38 1.82
N VAL A 169 -16.65 12.98 0.83
CA VAL A 169 -16.22 11.59 0.61
C VAL A 169 -14.74 11.55 0.26
N LEU A 170 -14.01 10.62 0.86
CA LEU A 170 -12.65 10.25 0.51
C LEU A 170 -12.64 8.81 0.02
N VAL A 171 -12.03 8.56 -1.14
CA VAL A 171 -11.94 7.24 -1.76
C VAL A 171 -10.48 6.90 -2.02
N ALA A 172 -10.04 5.70 -1.67
CA ALA A 172 -8.68 5.23 -1.89
C ALA A 172 -8.62 3.71 -2.03
N CYS A 173 -7.69 3.20 -2.85
CA CYS A 173 -7.51 1.75 -3.00
C CYS A 173 -6.78 1.14 -1.78
N VAL A 174 -7.14 -0.09 -1.44
CA VAL A 174 -6.64 -0.80 -0.26
C VAL A 174 -6.07 -2.16 -0.69
N GLY A 175 -4.74 -2.19 -0.84
CA GLY A 175 -3.96 -3.43 -0.73
C GLY A 175 -3.56 -3.58 0.75
N GLY A 176 -2.28 -3.37 1.05
CA GLY A 176 -1.85 -3.20 2.44
C GLY A 176 -2.32 -1.91 3.14
N GLY A 177 -2.86 -0.93 2.39
CA GLY A 177 -3.59 0.24 2.94
C GLY A 177 -2.84 1.58 3.07
N SER A 178 -1.56 1.69 2.69
CA SER A 178 -0.77 2.88 3.08
C SER A 178 -1.20 4.21 2.45
N ASN A 179 -1.67 4.20 1.20
CA ASN A 179 -2.20 5.41 0.56
C ASN A 179 -3.51 5.85 1.21
N ALA A 180 -4.39 4.88 1.47
CA ALA A 180 -5.71 5.11 2.06
C ALA A 180 -5.58 5.66 3.47
N MET A 181 -4.75 5.06 4.33
CA MET A 181 -4.46 5.64 5.66
C MET A 181 -3.83 7.02 5.59
N GLY A 182 -2.91 7.26 4.64
CA GLY A 182 -2.35 8.59 4.42
C GLY A 182 -3.40 9.65 4.11
N LEU A 183 -4.43 9.30 3.34
CA LEU A 183 -5.54 10.17 2.99
C LEU A 183 -6.56 10.31 4.13
N PHE A 184 -6.92 9.19 4.77
CA PHE A 184 -8.02 9.11 5.73
C PHE A 184 -7.68 9.64 7.12
N HIS A 185 -6.45 9.44 7.59
CA HIS A 185 -6.08 9.70 8.98
C HIS A 185 -6.38 11.15 9.41
N GLU A 186 -6.12 12.13 8.55
CA GLU A 186 -6.42 13.54 8.80
C GLU A 186 -7.93 13.80 9.05
N PHE A 187 -8.82 12.98 8.51
CA PHE A 187 -10.27 13.15 8.55
C PHE A 187 -10.98 12.12 9.45
N VAL A 188 -10.24 11.25 10.15
CA VAL A 188 -10.82 10.18 10.98
C VAL A 188 -11.76 10.70 12.06
N ASN A 189 -11.53 11.91 12.57
CA ASN A 189 -12.37 12.55 13.57
C ASN A 189 -13.55 13.36 12.99
N ASN A 190 -13.58 13.61 11.67
CA ASN A 190 -14.72 14.25 11.01
C ASN A 190 -15.77 13.20 10.63
N LYS A 191 -16.72 12.93 11.54
CA LYS A 191 -17.71 11.84 11.41
C LYS A 191 -18.65 11.98 10.21
N ASP A 192 -18.82 13.18 9.70
CA ASP A 192 -19.60 13.52 8.51
C ASP A 192 -18.83 13.31 7.19
N VAL A 193 -17.51 13.10 7.24
CA VAL A 193 -16.71 12.73 6.07
C VAL A 193 -16.69 11.22 5.92
N ARG A 194 -17.23 10.71 4.80
CA ARG A 194 -17.22 9.28 4.48
C ARG A 194 -15.82 8.85 4.02
N LEU A 195 -15.35 7.72 4.55
CA LEU A 195 -14.04 7.14 4.22
C LEU A 195 -14.29 5.81 3.52
N ILE A 196 -13.95 5.71 2.24
CA ILE A 196 -14.24 4.55 1.40
C ILE A 196 -12.94 3.91 0.92
N GLY A 197 -12.62 2.74 1.47
CA GLY A 197 -11.55 1.88 0.97
C GLY A 197 -12.07 0.99 -0.16
N VAL A 198 -11.28 0.83 -1.23
CA VAL A 198 -11.61 -0.02 -2.37
C VAL A 198 -10.59 -1.14 -2.52
N GLU A 199 -11.02 -2.38 -2.30
CA GLU A 199 -10.21 -3.59 -2.44
C GLU A 199 -10.34 -4.20 -3.85
N ALA A 200 -9.40 -5.06 -4.23
CA ALA A 200 -9.48 -5.76 -5.50
C ALA A 200 -10.37 -7.01 -5.41
N ALA A 201 -11.45 -7.04 -6.18
CA ALA A 201 -12.31 -8.22 -6.32
C ALA A 201 -11.77 -9.23 -7.34
N GLY A 202 -10.65 -8.96 -8.03
CA GLY A 202 -10.07 -9.87 -9.02
C GLY A 202 -11.08 -10.28 -10.09
N PHE A 203 -11.30 -11.58 -10.27
CA PHE A 203 -12.32 -12.12 -11.18
C PHE A 203 -13.73 -12.18 -10.58
N GLY A 204 -13.97 -11.42 -9.50
CA GLY A 204 -15.22 -11.40 -8.75
C GLY A 204 -15.09 -12.13 -7.40
N LEU A 205 -15.86 -11.66 -6.43
CA LEU A 205 -15.79 -12.13 -5.03
C LEU A 205 -16.14 -13.63 -4.86
N ASP A 206 -16.98 -14.18 -5.74
CA ASP A 206 -17.42 -15.57 -5.65
C ASP A 206 -16.52 -16.53 -6.46
N SER A 207 -15.54 -16.00 -7.19
CA SER A 207 -14.59 -16.80 -7.98
C SER A 207 -13.51 -17.48 -7.13
N GLY A 208 -13.35 -17.05 -5.87
CA GLY A 208 -12.20 -17.40 -5.02
C GLY A 208 -10.87 -16.78 -5.47
N LYS A 209 -10.86 -15.96 -6.53
CA LYS A 209 -9.69 -15.26 -7.07
C LYS A 209 -9.86 -13.76 -6.92
N HIS A 210 -9.60 -13.27 -5.71
CA HIS A 210 -9.69 -11.86 -5.34
C HIS A 210 -8.66 -11.49 -4.26
N ALA A 211 -8.51 -10.21 -3.95
CA ALA A 211 -7.73 -9.70 -2.82
C ALA A 211 -8.57 -8.84 -1.86
N ALA A 212 -9.89 -9.05 -1.85
CA ALA A 212 -10.86 -8.33 -1.02
C ALA A 212 -10.85 -8.80 0.45
N THR A 213 -9.78 -8.46 1.16
CA THR A 213 -9.43 -8.94 2.50
C THR A 213 -10.43 -8.53 3.58
N LEU A 214 -10.85 -7.27 3.61
CA LEU A 214 -11.82 -6.76 4.59
C LEU A 214 -13.25 -7.22 4.26
N THR A 215 -13.51 -7.52 3.00
CA THR A 215 -14.82 -7.98 2.50
C THR A 215 -15.06 -9.47 2.77
N LYS A 216 -14.08 -10.33 2.51
CA LYS A 216 -14.22 -11.81 2.56
C LYS A 216 -13.28 -12.50 3.55
N GLY A 217 -12.32 -11.78 4.12
CA GLY A 217 -11.35 -12.35 5.05
C GLY A 217 -11.86 -12.41 6.48
N GLU A 218 -11.02 -13.01 7.32
CA GLU A 218 -11.26 -13.21 8.74
C GLU A 218 -10.08 -12.69 9.56
N VAL A 219 -10.29 -12.51 10.87
CA VAL A 219 -9.23 -12.07 11.76
C VAL A 219 -8.20 -13.19 11.95
N GLY A 220 -6.92 -12.86 11.80
CA GLY A 220 -5.83 -13.76 12.11
C GLY A 220 -4.50 -13.01 12.21
N VAL A 221 -3.39 -13.76 12.24
CA VAL A 221 -2.04 -13.19 12.38
C VAL A 221 -1.20 -13.48 11.14
N LEU A 222 -0.80 -12.43 10.43
CA LEU A 222 0.08 -12.53 9.27
C LEU A 222 1.16 -11.46 9.34
N HIS A 223 2.41 -11.84 9.02
CA HIS A 223 3.56 -10.95 8.98
C HIS A 223 3.75 -10.08 10.24
N GLY A 224 3.40 -10.62 11.42
CA GLY A 224 3.61 -9.94 12.71
C GLY A 224 2.50 -8.99 13.16
N ALA A 225 1.35 -8.95 12.47
CA ALA A 225 0.18 -8.18 12.88
C ALA A 225 -1.07 -9.06 13.00
N MET A 226 -1.91 -8.78 14.00
CA MET A 226 -3.28 -9.28 14.04
C MET A 226 -4.17 -8.33 13.24
N SER A 227 -4.84 -8.82 12.21
CA SER A 227 -5.67 -8.03 11.28
C SER A 227 -6.62 -8.96 10.52
N TYR A 228 -7.46 -8.42 9.64
CA TYR A 228 -8.15 -9.24 8.65
C TYR A 228 -7.14 -9.78 7.63
N LEU A 229 -7.35 -11.03 7.21
CA LEU A 229 -6.64 -11.70 6.14
C LEU A 229 -7.50 -12.79 5.47
N LEU A 230 -7.13 -13.17 4.25
CA LEU A 230 -7.73 -14.29 3.53
C LEU A 230 -7.09 -15.60 4.03
N GLN A 231 -7.88 -16.44 4.69
CA GLN A 231 -7.47 -17.75 5.20
C GLN A 231 -8.60 -18.78 5.08
N ASP A 232 -8.24 -20.05 5.04
CA ASP A 232 -9.19 -21.16 5.10
C ASP A 232 -9.52 -21.56 6.55
N GLU A 233 -10.36 -22.59 6.70
CA GLU A 233 -10.82 -23.10 8.01
C GLU A 233 -9.68 -23.61 8.90
N ASP A 234 -8.56 -24.01 8.30
CA ASP A 234 -7.35 -24.47 9.00
C ASP A 234 -6.38 -23.31 9.30
N GLY A 235 -6.76 -22.07 8.98
CA GLY A 235 -5.94 -20.87 9.13
C GLY A 235 -4.79 -20.77 8.13
N GLN A 236 -4.81 -21.54 7.04
CA GLN A 236 -3.83 -21.41 5.97
C GLN A 236 -4.17 -20.21 5.08
N ILE A 237 -3.14 -19.48 4.69
CA ILE A 237 -3.30 -18.26 3.87
C ILE A 237 -3.81 -18.62 2.48
N ILE A 238 -4.99 -18.10 2.15
CA ILE A 238 -5.55 -18.18 0.79
C ILE A 238 -4.78 -17.21 -0.10
N LEU A 239 -4.47 -17.66 -1.31
CA LEU A 239 -3.72 -16.88 -2.28
C LEU A 239 -4.61 -15.76 -2.84
N PRO A 240 -4.17 -14.49 -2.77
CA PRO A 240 -4.92 -13.40 -3.36
C PRO A 240 -4.82 -13.45 -4.89
N HIS A 241 -5.71 -12.72 -5.54
CA HIS A 241 -5.59 -12.41 -6.96
C HIS A 241 -6.07 -10.99 -7.26
N SER A 242 -5.30 -10.27 -8.07
CA SER A 242 -5.71 -9.06 -8.77
C SER A 242 -4.85 -8.85 -10.00
N ILE A 243 -5.39 -8.22 -11.04
CA ILE A 243 -4.61 -7.70 -12.16
C ILE A 243 -3.56 -6.66 -11.68
N SER A 244 -3.83 -5.97 -10.57
CA SER A 244 -2.93 -5.01 -9.96
C SER A 244 -2.04 -5.67 -8.89
N ALA A 245 -0.76 -5.88 -9.22
CA ALA A 245 0.24 -6.42 -8.30
C ALA A 245 0.46 -5.56 -7.03
N GLY A 246 -0.07 -4.33 -6.98
CA GLY A 246 -0.03 -3.48 -5.78
C GLY A 246 -1.16 -3.77 -4.78
N LEU A 247 -2.20 -4.46 -5.23
CA LEU A 247 -3.37 -4.86 -4.45
C LEU A 247 -3.41 -6.37 -4.18
N ASP A 248 -2.58 -7.15 -4.88
CA ASP A 248 -2.46 -8.60 -4.76
C ASP A 248 -1.77 -9.05 -3.45
N TYR A 249 -2.45 -8.85 -2.32
CA TYR A 249 -1.96 -9.15 -0.98
C TYR A 249 -3.11 -9.71 -0.12
N PRO A 250 -2.91 -10.81 0.63
CA PRO A 250 -4.01 -11.47 1.34
C PRO A 250 -4.30 -10.88 2.72
N GLY A 251 -3.60 -9.82 3.12
CA GLY A 251 -3.78 -9.17 4.41
C GLY A 251 -4.10 -7.69 4.26
N VAL A 252 -4.32 -7.01 5.39
CA VAL A 252 -4.52 -5.56 5.40
C VAL A 252 -3.93 -4.95 6.68
N GLY A 253 -3.60 -3.65 6.65
CA GLY A 253 -3.12 -2.95 7.84
C GLY A 253 -4.12 -2.99 9.01
N PRO A 254 -3.69 -3.18 10.26
CA PRO A 254 -4.58 -3.37 11.41
C PRO A 254 -5.47 -2.15 11.70
N GLU A 255 -5.04 -0.94 11.36
CA GLU A 255 -5.86 0.26 11.52
C GLU A 255 -7.06 0.27 10.56
N HIS A 256 -6.94 -0.32 9.36
CA HIS A 256 -8.09 -0.49 8.48
C HIS A 256 -9.14 -1.45 9.06
N SER A 257 -8.67 -2.57 9.60
CA SER A 257 -9.50 -3.56 10.32
C SER A 257 -10.26 -2.91 11.46
N PHE A 258 -9.56 -2.14 12.30
CA PHE A 258 -10.19 -1.38 13.38
C PHE A 258 -11.24 -0.38 12.85
N LEU A 259 -10.93 0.39 11.81
CA LEU A 259 -11.86 1.35 11.23
C LEU A 259 -13.09 0.70 10.60
N LYS A 260 -12.97 -0.52 10.07
CA LYS A 260 -14.11 -1.34 9.61
C LYS A 260 -15.00 -1.72 10.79
N ASP A 261 -14.41 -2.32 11.83
CA ASP A 261 -15.17 -2.89 12.95
C ASP A 261 -15.94 -1.81 13.74
N VAL A 262 -15.36 -0.61 13.88
CA VAL A 262 -16.05 0.53 14.53
C VAL A 262 -16.98 1.32 13.60
N GLY A 263 -17.15 0.87 12.35
CA GLY A 263 -18.00 1.51 11.35
C GLY A 263 -17.54 2.91 10.94
N ARG A 264 -16.25 3.24 11.11
CA ARG A 264 -15.72 4.56 10.73
C ARG A 264 -15.36 4.63 9.25
N ALA A 265 -14.93 3.53 8.65
CA ALA A 265 -14.65 3.43 7.22
C ALA A 265 -15.49 2.32 6.57
N GLU A 266 -15.92 2.59 5.35
CA GLU A 266 -16.65 1.67 4.49
C GLU A 266 -15.63 1.01 3.54
N TYR A 267 -15.79 -0.28 3.27
CA TYR A 267 -14.92 -1.01 2.33
C TYR A 267 -15.76 -1.67 1.25
N HIS A 268 -15.44 -1.35 0.02
CA HIS A 268 -16.04 -1.92 -1.18
C HIS A 268 -14.95 -2.61 -2.01
N SER A 269 -15.36 -3.30 -3.08
CA SER A 269 -14.45 -4.01 -3.94
C SER A 269 -14.78 -3.74 -5.41
N VAL A 270 -13.74 -3.73 -6.25
CA VAL A 270 -13.84 -3.50 -7.70
C VAL A 270 -13.12 -4.64 -8.42
N THR A 271 -13.76 -5.22 -9.42
CA THR A 271 -13.23 -6.31 -10.25
C THR A 271 -12.11 -5.82 -11.18
N ASP A 272 -11.34 -6.77 -11.72
CA ASP A 272 -10.28 -6.45 -12.67
C ASP A 272 -10.84 -5.80 -13.96
N GLU A 273 -12.04 -6.18 -14.40
CA GLU A 273 -12.72 -5.58 -15.56
C GLU A 273 -13.15 -4.14 -15.25
N GLU A 274 -13.83 -3.90 -14.13
CA GLU A 274 -14.26 -2.56 -13.72
C GLU A 274 -13.09 -1.60 -13.48
N ALA A 275 -11.92 -2.11 -13.08
CA ALA A 275 -10.72 -1.27 -12.88
C ALA A 275 -10.04 -0.85 -14.20
N LEU A 276 -10.30 -1.56 -15.30
CA LEU A 276 -9.76 -1.26 -16.63
C LEU A 276 -10.62 -0.26 -17.41
N GLU A 277 -11.91 -0.18 -17.12
CA GLU A 277 -12.87 0.77 -17.70
C GLU A 277 -12.73 2.19 -17.12
#